data_AF-A0A849SYM4-F1
#
_entry.id   AF-A0A849SYM4-F1
#
_cell.length_a   1.000
_cell.length_b   1.000
_cell.length_c   1.000
_cell.angle_alpha   90.00
_cell.angle_beta   90.00
_cell.angle_gamma   90.00
#
_symmetry.space_group_name_H-M   'P 1'
#
loop_
_entity.id
_entity.type
_entity.pdbx_description
1 polymer ?
#
loop_
_entity_poly.entity_id
_entity_poly.type
_entity_poly.pdbx_seq_one_letter_code
_entity_poly.pdbx_strand_id
1 'polypeptide(L)'
;MVNWYYVVGSERVGPVSFEIIKQLFLSKQINQETYVWKKGFQNWEKIQDVPELDFSSDESIEFPEVKSDSINELKFQIEEKDESAINNEESIYESSTELSTNDTEVDSPVVSFDFDWSKLQAKHEIFFVRIGKDRKNYPGADIFGPYSKIELDEALANQRINLSTLIFAPGMSSWIKIQETPINQNYYPGITTSVSLNEIPVVLVFNHVTGPLSAVVKRAGVKDCQLLSSQVANDINGKKILASLYLGNELKVKNIPVQIKSYHNKTQVLDCHFIDLDSEAKKIMLNHAI
;
A
#
# COMPACT_ATOMS: atom_id res chain seq x y z
N MET A 1 -21.39 8.71 6.33
CA MET A 1 -20.20 9.48 5.91
C MET A 1 -20.51 10.15 4.58
N VAL A 2 -20.10 11.41 4.42
CA VAL A 2 -20.32 12.17 3.19
C VAL A 2 -19.11 11.97 2.28
N ASN A 3 -19.34 11.43 1.09
CA ASN A 3 -18.31 11.19 0.10
C ASN A 3 -18.19 12.41 -0.82
N TRP A 4 -16.97 12.92 -0.96
CA TRP A 4 -16.62 14.05 -1.81
C TRP A 4 -15.90 13.59 -3.06
N TYR A 5 -16.04 14.36 -4.13
CA TYR A 5 -15.32 14.22 -5.37
C TYR A 5 -14.75 15.59 -5.74
N TYR A 6 -13.63 15.62 -6.43
CA TYR A 6 -12.97 16.85 -6.88
C TYR A 6 -12.43 16.68 -8.29
N VAL A 7 -12.15 17.79 -8.97
CA VAL A 7 -11.62 17.78 -10.34
C VAL A 7 -10.15 18.16 -10.34
N VAL A 8 -9.32 17.32 -10.96
CA VAL A 8 -7.92 17.65 -11.24
C VAL A 8 -7.73 17.60 -12.75
N GLY A 9 -7.34 18.72 -13.34
CA GLY A 9 -7.31 18.88 -14.79
C GLY A 9 -8.71 18.78 -15.40
N SER A 10 -9.02 17.66 -16.05
CA SER A 10 -10.33 17.38 -16.67
C SER A 10 -10.99 16.10 -16.14
N GLU A 11 -10.40 15.47 -15.12
CA GLU A 11 -10.89 14.21 -14.56
C GLU A 11 -11.51 14.39 -13.18
N ARG A 12 -12.50 13.55 -12.89
CA ARG A 12 -13.22 13.51 -11.61
C ARG A 12 -12.56 12.48 -10.71
N VAL A 13 -12.10 12.90 -9.54
CA VAL A 13 -11.38 12.07 -8.56
C VAL A 13 -12.23 11.93 -7.30
N GLY A 14 -12.36 10.70 -6.79
CA GLY A 14 -13.15 10.37 -5.61
C GLY A 14 -13.84 9.01 -5.73
N PRO A 15 -14.58 8.55 -4.70
CA PRO A 15 -14.93 9.28 -3.48
C PRO A 15 -13.78 9.43 -2.47
N VAL A 16 -13.67 10.58 -1.83
CA VAL A 16 -12.75 10.89 -0.72
C VAL A 16 -13.50 11.51 0.47
N SER A 17 -12.89 11.52 1.66
CA SER A 17 -13.50 12.17 2.84
C SER A 17 -13.27 13.68 2.84
N PHE A 18 -13.98 14.40 3.73
CA PHE A 18 -13.81 15.84 3.91
C PHE A 18 -12.39 16.19 4.37
N GLU A 19 -11.81 15.38 5.27
CA GLU A 19 -10.46 15.56 5.80
C GLU A 19 -9.43 15.51 4.68
N ILE A 20 -9.63 14.62 3.70
CA ILE A 20 -8.79 14.55 2.51
C ILE A 20 -8.92 15.82 1.67
N ILE A 21 -10.13 16.33 1.40
CA ILE A 21 -10.31 17.61 0.67
C ILE A 21 -9.59 18.76 1.40
N LYS A 22 -9.72 18.83 2.74
CA LYS A 22 -9.02 19.82 3.56
C LYS A 22 -7.50 19.69 3.46
N GLN A 23 -6.97 18.46 3.55
CA GLN A 23 -5.54 18.20 3.42
C GLN A 23 -5.02 18.55 2.03
N LEU A 24 -5.75 18.20 0.97
CA LEU A 24 -5.43 18.55 -0.42
C LEU A 24 -5.39 20.08 -0.61
N PHE A 25 -6.31 20.81 0.02
CA PHE A 25 -6.35 22.27 -0.06
C PHE A 25 -5.19 22.92 0.72
N LEU A 26 -4.93 22.48 1.96
CA LEU A 26 -3.82 22.99 2.78
C LEU A 26 -2.44 22.68 2.18
N SER A 27 -2.30 21.51 1.55
CA SER A 27 -1.09 21.12 0.82
C SER A 27 -0.96 21.75 -0.57
N LYS A 28 -1.92 22.62 -0.95
CA LYS A 28 -1.98 23.33 -2.24
C LYS A 28 -2.07 22.40 -3.46
N GLN A 29 -2.51 21.16 -3.28
CA GLN A 29 -2.77 20.21 -4.36
C GLN A 29 -4.07 20.53 -5.10
N ILE A 30 -5.03 21.11 -4.40
CA ILE A 30 -6.24 21.74 -4.97
C ILE A 30 -6.31 23.19 -4.46
N ASN A 31 -7.03 24.04 -5.18
CA ASN A 31 -7.13 25.46 -4.90
C ASN A 31 -8.60 25.93 -4.86
N GLN A 32 -8.82 27.20 -4.53
CA GLN A 32 -10.16 27.79 -4.43
C GLN A 32 -11.01 27.64 -5.71
N GLU A 33 -10.38 27.54 -6.88
CA GLU A 33 -11.06 27.38 -8.17
C GLU A 33 -11.36 25.92 -8.54
N THR A 34 -10.91 24.96 -7.72
CA THR A 34 -11.10 23.53 -7.98
C THR A 34 -12.56 23.16 -7.82
N TYR A 35 -13.11 22.45 -8.80
CA TYR A 35 -14.49 21.95 -8.72
C TYR A 35 -14.57 20.75 -7.78
N VAL A 36 -15.58 20.76 -6.91
CA VAL A 36 -15.92 19.69 -5.97
C VAL A 36 -17.39 19.33 -6.09
N TRP A 37 -17.71 18.11 -5.69
CA TRP A 37 -19.09 17.61 -5.67
C TRP A 37 -19.27 16.63 -4.52
N LYS A 38 -20.45 16.66 -3.89
CA LYS A 38 -20.91 15.64 -2.95
C LYS A 38 -22.36 15.29 -3.24
N LYS A 39 -22.78 14.12 -2.75
CA LYS A 39 -24.17 13.67 -2.87
C LYS A 39 -25.12 14.72 -2.25
N GLY A 40 -26.01 15.27 -3.08
CA GLY A 40 -26.95 16.34 -2.69
C GLY A 40 -26.73 17.65 -3.44
N PHE A 41 -25.59 17.84 -4.11
CA PHE A 41 -25.34 19.00 -4.97
C PHE A 41 -26.04 18.85 -6.33
N GLN A 42 -26.62 19.94 -6.83
CA GLN A 42 -27.25 19.96 -8.16
C GLN A 42 -26.22 19.95 -9.28
N ASN A 43 -25.07 20.61 -9.10
CA ASN A 43 -23.95 20.68 -10.05
C ASN A 43 -22.61 20.65 -9.31
N TRP A 44 -21.50 20.60 -10.06
CA TRP A 44 -20.16 20.81 -9.50
C TRP A 44 -20.00 22.26 -9.08
N GLU A 45 -19.46 22.48 -7.88
CA GLU A 45 -19.27 23.80 -7.29
C GLU A 45 -17.78 24.03 -7.02
N LYS A 46 -17.29 25.26 -7.09
CA LYS A 46 -15.88 25.53 -6.76
C LYS A 46 -15.69 25.52 -5.25
N ILE A 47 -14.50 25.17 -4.76
CA ILE A 47 -14.20 25.16 -3.32
C ILE A 47 -14.56 26.49 -2.64
N GLN A 48 -14.24 27.62 -3.26
CA GLN A 48 -14.58 28.95 -2.74
C GLN A 48 -16.10 29.22 -2.61
N ASP A 49 -16.92 28.51 -3.40
CA ASP A 49 -18.38 28.70 -3.44
C ASP A 49 -19.08 27.74 -2.47
N VAL A 50 -18.33 26.85 -1.81
CA VAL A 50 -18.84 25.86 -0.85
C VAL A 50 -18.51 26.32 0.58
N PRO A 51 -19.48 26.82 1.36
CA PRO A 51 -19.22 27.38 2.69
C PRO A 51 -18.61 26.38 3.69
N GLU A 52 -18.91 25.08 3.53
CA GLU A 52 -18.34 24.02 4.37
C GLU A 52 -16.84 23.80 4.13
N LEU A 53 -16.31 24.28 3.00
CA LEU A 53 -14.90 24.19 2.61
C LEU A 53 -14.22 25.57 2.67
N ASP A 54 -14.81 26.51 3.41
CA ASP A 54 -14.13 27.75 3.71
C ASP A 54 -13.03 27.50 4.76
N PHE A 55 -11.81 27.38 4.26
CA PHE A 55 -10.62 27.19 5.09
C PHE A 55 -10.01 28.51 5.57
N SER A 56 -10.70 29.65 5.38
CA SER A 56 -10.16 31.00 5.66
C SER A 56 -10.48 31.56 7.05
N SER A 57 -11.25 30.84 7.89
CA SER A 57 -11.57 31.30 9.25
C SER A 57 -11.60 30.16 10.29
N ASP A 58 -10.87 30.39 11.39
CA ASP A 58 -10.81 29.66 12.67
C ASP A 58 -10.10 28.29 12.68
N GLU A 59 -9.18 27.98 13.60
CA GLU A 59 -8.68 28.64 14.81
C GLU A 59 -7.25 28.08 15.03
N SER A 60 -6.38 28.88 15.64
CA SER A 60 -5.07 28.48 16.13
C SER A 60 -5.13 27.18 16.95
N ILE A 61 -4.71 26.06 16.37
CA ILE A 61 -4.23 24.92 17.17
C ILE A 61 -2.76 25.23 17.47
N GLU A 62 -2.54 25.84 18.63
CA GLU A 62 -1.23 25.84 19.27
C GLU A 62 -0.78 24.39 19.42
N PHE A 63 0.28 24.01 18.70
CA PHE A 63 1.08 22.87 19.08
C PHE A 63 1.72 23.21 20.43
N PRO A 64 1.51 22.43 21.50
CA PRO A 64 2.24 22.68 22.74
C PRO A 64 3.72 22.44 22.45
N GLU A 65 4.53 23.50 22.53
CA GLU A 65 5.98 23.40 22.62
C GLU A 65 6.30 22.56 23.87
N VAL A 66 6.71 21.31 23.64
CA VAL A 66 7.29 20.47 24.68
C VAL A 66 8.63 21.10 25.04
N LYS A 67 8.68 21.78 26.19
CA LYS A 67 9.92 22.27 26.78
C LYS A 67 10.88 21.10 26.95
N SER A 68 12.09 21.28 26.44
CA SER A 68 13.19 20.32 26.35
C SER A 68 13.80 19.87 27.68
N ASP A 69 13.15 20.16 28.81
CA ASP A 69 13.71 19.92 30.14
C ASP A 69 13.16 18.65 30.82
N SER A 70 12.12 18.01 30.28
CA SER A 70 11.53 16.79 30.88
C SER A 70 12.08 15.46 30.36
N ILE A 71 12.94 15.46 29.33
CA ILE A 71 13.56 14.22 28.80
C ILE A 71 14.77 13.79 29.65
N ASN A 72 15.45 14.74 30.31
CA ASN A 72 16.65 14.46 31.09
C ASN A 72 16.36 13.80 32.45
N GLU A 73 15.15 13.93 32.97
CA GLU A 73 14.76 13.37 34.27
C GLU A 73 14.37 11.87 34.20
N LEU A 74 13.99 11.38 33.01
CA LEU A 74 13.72 9.95 32.74
C LEU A 74 14.98 9.16 32.35
N LYS A 75 16.07 9.85 31.97
CA LYS A 75 17.36 9.20 31.67
C LYS A 75 18.23 8.99 32.91
N PHE A 76 18.09 9.81 33.94
CA PHE A 76 18.98 9.78 35.10
C PHE A 76 18.55 8.83 36.23
N GLN A 77 17.34 8.26 36.19
CA GLN A 77 16.89 7.26 37.18
C GLN A 77 17.17 5.80 36.77
N ILE A 78 17.71 5.55 35.58
CA ILE A 78 17.96 4.20 35.06
C ILE A 78 19.44 3.78 35.23
N GLU A 79 20.36 4.70 35.51
CA GLU A 79 21.81 4.42 35.54
C GLU A 79 22.42 4.11 36.92
N GLU A 80 21.63 4.05 38.00
CA GLU A 80 22.12 3.55 39.30
C GLU A 80 21.24 2.42 39.85
N LYS A 81 21.49 1.19 39.37
CA LYS A 81 21.58 0.00 40.24
C LYS A 81 22.01 -1.26 39.48
N ASP A 82 23.25 -1.64 39.80
CA ASP A 82 23.77 -3.00 39.93
C ASP A 82 23.93 -3.89 38.70
N GLU A 83 25.14 -3.82 38.13
CA GLU A 83 25.90 -5.01 37.74
C GLU A 83 26.15 -5.90 38.97
N SER A 84 25.49 -7.06 39.07
CA SER A 84 26.12 -8.33 39.51
C SER A 84 25.17 -9.53 39.42
N ALA A 85 25.76 -10.69 39.09
CA ALA A 85 25.22 -12.07 39.17
C ALA A 85 24.48 -12.68 37.93
N ILE A 86 25.30 -13.18 36.99
CA ILE A 86 25.45 -14.60 36.58
C ILE A 86 24.22 -15.55 36.64
N ASN A 87 23.94 -16.18 35.48
CA ASN A 87 23.33 -17.50 35.18
C ASN A 87 21.93 -17.87 35.71
N ASN A 88 20.98 -18.14 34.79
CA ASN A 88 20.40 -19.47 34.51
C ASN A 88 19.04 -19.37 33.77
N GLU A 89 18.90 -20.25 32.78
CA GLU A 89 17.73 -21.03 32.32
C GLU A 89 16.28 -20.52 32.43
N GLU A 90 15.60 -20.71 31.30
CA GLU A 90 14.24 -21.26 31.11
C GLU A 90 13.01 -20.66 31.79
N SER A 91 12.00 -20.51 30.91
CA SER A 91 10.57 -20.75 31.13
C SER A 91 9.72 -19.63 31.77
N ILE A 92 8.44 -19.68 31.36
CA ILE A 92 7.23 -19.04 31.92
C ILE A 92 6.75 -17.79 31.16
N TYR A 93 5.89 -18.04 30.17
CA TYR A 93 4.65 -17.27 29.97
C TYR A 93 3.53 -18.26 29.60
N GLU A 94 3.09 -19.03 30.58
CA GLU A 94 1.69 -19.45 30.73
C GLU A 94 1.05 -18.42 31.69
N SER A 95 -0.20 -17.99 31.62
CA SER A 95 -1.36 -18.38 30.84
C SER A 95 -2.35 -17.20 30.95
N SER A 96 -3.06 -16.90 29.88
CA SER A 96 -4.49 -16.59 29.97
C SER A 96 -5.17 -17.16 28.74
N THR A 97 -5.25 -18.49 28.72
CA THR A 97 -6.31 -19.20 28.02
C THR A 97 -7.60 -19.01 28.81
N GLU A 98 -8.51 -18.20 28.30
CA GLU A 98 -9.93 -18.54 28.40
C GLU A 98 -10.37 -19.10 27.05
N LEU A 99 -10.70 -20.39 27.11
CA LEU A 99 -11.23 -21.20 26.04
C LEU A 99 -12.68 -20.78 25.81
N SER A 100 -12.94 -20.02 24.75
CA SER A 100 -14.24 -19.98 24.10
C SER A 100 -14.14 -20.78 22.81
N THR A 101 -14.58 -22.03 22.86
CA THR A 101 -14.89 -22.84 21.68
C THR A 101 -16.01 -22.18 20.89
N ASN A 102 -15.64 -21.31 19.95
CA ASN A 102 -16.46 -20.97 18.81
C ASN A 102 -15.61 -21.27 17.58
N ASP A 103 -16.13 -22.08 16.67
CA ASP A 103 -15.60 -22.25 15.31
C ASP A 103 -15.56 -20.85 14.65
N THR A 104 -14.45 -20.15 14.85
CA THR A 104 -14.24 -18.83 14.25
C THR A 104 -13.83 -19.11 12.82
N GLU A 105 -14.73 -18.92 11.87
CA GLU A 105 -14.39 -18.84 10.45
C GLU A 105 -13.23 -17.84 10.31
N VAL A 106 -12.04 -18.33 9.94
CA VAL A 106 -10.85 -17.50 9.77
C VAL A 106 -11.03 -16.69 8.48
N ASP A 107 -11.61 -15.49 8.57
CA ASP A 107 -11.83 -14.55 7.45
C ASP A 107 -10.50 -14.07 6.83
N SER A 108 -10.51 -13.73 5.54
CA SER A 108 -9.36 -13.13 4.87
C SER A 108 -9.11 -11.70 5.33
N PRO A 109 -7.86 -11.20 5.35
CA PRO A 109 -7.58 -9.85 5.81
C PRO A 109 -8.19 -8.80 4.89
N VAL A 110 -8.74 -7.75 5.50
CA VAL A 110 -9.12 -6.52 4.79
C VAL A 110 -8.16 -5.44 5.21
N VAL A 111 -7.46 -4.86 4.25
CA VAL A 111 -6.48 -3.79 4.50
C VAL A 111 -7.02 -2.52 3.87
N SER A 112 -7.08 -1.46 4.66
CA SER A 112 -7.30 -0.11 4.12
C SER A 112 -5.99 0.37 3.53
N PHE A 113 -5.97 0.47 2.21
CA PHE A 113 -4.82 0.92 1.44
C PHE A 113 -4.83 2.45 1.34
N ASP A 114 -4.07 3.11 2.20
CA ASP A 114 -3.78 4.55 2.11
C ASP A 114 -2.26 4.73 1.99
N PHE A 115 -1.78 4.83 0.75
CA PHE A 115 -0.35 4.93 0.49
C PHE A 115 0.16 6.34 0.80
N ASP A 116 1.04 6.41 1.79
CA ASP A 116 1.62 7.66 2.25
C ASP A 116 3.14 7.67 2.00
N TRP A 117 3.57 8.49 1.04
CA TRP A 117 4.98 8.68 0.71
C TRP A 117 5.81 9.18 1.90
N SER A 118 5.21 9.90 2.86
CA SER A 118 5.92 10.45 4.02
C SER A 118 6.24 9.41 5.10
N LYS A 119 5.49 8.31 5.13
CA LYS A 119 5.66 7.22 6.11
C LYS A 119 6.58 6.11 5.62
N LEU A 120 7.22 6.29 4.47
CA LEU A 120 8.08 5.29 3.86
C LEU A 120 9.34 5.04 4.68
N GLN A 121 9.54 3.78 5.06
CA GLN A 121 10.81 3.32 5.59
C GLN A 121 11.73 2.92 4.44
N ALA A 122 12.92 3.52 4.38
CA ALA A 122 13.81 3.40 3.23
C ALA A 122 14.23 1.96 2.88
N LYS A 123 14.22 1.05 3.86
CA LYS A 123 14.60 -0.36 3.74
C LYS A 123 13.42 -1.32 3.51
N HIS A 124 12.18 -0.84 3.56
CA HIS A 124 11.02 -1.72 3.38
C HIS A 124 10.83 -2.10 1.92
N GLU A 125 10.86 -3.41 1.64
CA GLU A 125 10.62 -3.99 0.32
C GLU A 125 9.13 -3.97 -0.02
N ILE A 126 8.66 -2.89 -0.63
CA ILE A 126 7.24 -2.72 -0.98
C ILE A 126 7.02 -2.28 -2.44
N PHE A 127 8.07 -1.88 -3.15
CA PHE A 127 7.95 -1.36 -4.51
C PHE A 127 8.15 -2.46 -5.54
N PHE A 128 7.16 -2.65 -6.38
CA PHE A 128 7.23 -3.47 -7.57
C PHE A 128 7.57 -2.58 -8.75
N VAL A 129 8.38 -3.08 -9.66
CA VAL A 129 8.74 -2.36 -10.89
C VAL A 129 8.31 -3.15 -12.10
N ARG A 130 7.84 -2.44 -13.12
CA ARG A 130 7.50 -3.02 -14.42
C ARG A 130 8.32 -2.32 -15.50
N ILE A 131 9.08 -3.12 -16.26
CA ILE A 131 10.03 -2.64 -17.26
C ILE A 131 9.79 -3.30 -18.62
N GLY A 132 10.27 -2.67 -19.70
CA GLY A 132 10.31 -3.29 -21.04
C GLY A 132 9.13 -2.98 -21.95
N LYS A 133 8.12 -2.22 -21.50
CA LYS A 133 6.99 -1.80 -22.37
C LYS A 133 7.42 -0.84 -23.50
N ASP A 134 8.50 -0.10 -23.27
CA ASP A 134 9.18 0.77 -24.23
C ASP A 134 10.06 0.01 -25.24
N ARG A 135 10.37 -1.27 -24.96
CA ARG A 135 11.21 -2.10 -25.82
C ARG A 135 10.35 -2.79 -26.86
N LYS A 136 10.34 -2.23 -28.08
CA LYS A 136 9.59 -2.74 -29.25
C LYS A 136 9.76 -4.26 -29.55
N ASN A 137 10.81 -4.90 -29.03
CA ASN A 137 11.14 -6.31 -29.27
C ASN A 137 10.97 -7.24 -28.05
N TYR A 138 10.40 -6.76 -26.94
CA TYR A 138 10.06 -7.60 -25.79
C TYR A 138 8.53 -7.68 -25.65
N PRO A 139 7.89 -8.80 -26.04
CA PRO A 139 6.43 -8.91 -26.07
C PRO A 139 5.77 -9.00 -24.68
N GLY A 140 6.55 -8.91 -23.60
CA GLY A 140 6.04 -8.88 -22.23
C GLY A 140 6.78 -7.84 -21.40
N ALA A 141 6.03 -6.99 -20.72
CA ALA A 141 6.58 -6.16 -19.66
C ALA A 141 6.63 -7.01 -18.38
N ASP A 142 7.83 -7.45 -17.99
CA ASP A 142 8.05 -8.22 -16.77
C ASP A 142 7.90 -7.34 -15.53
N ILE A 143 7.38 -7.96 -14.46
CA ILE A 143 7.28 -7.36 -13.13
C ILE A 143 8.36 -7.95 -12.23
N PHE A 144 9.02 -7.09 -11.47
CA PHE A 144 10.09 -7.42 -10.53
C PHE A 144 9.87 -6.76 -9.17
N GLY A 145 10.57 -7.27 -8.15
CA GLY A 145 10.50 -6.82 -6.77
C GLY A 145 9.79 -7.84 -5.86
N PRO A 146 9.39 -7.42 -4.64
CA PRO A 146 9.44 -6.04 -4.18
C PRO A 146 10.86 -5.55 -3.84
N TYR A 147 11.07 -4.25 -4.02
CA TYR A 147 12.30 -3.52 -3.73
C TYR A 147 12.05 -2.44 -2.68
N SER A 148 13.10 -2.09 -1.97
CA SER A 148 13.17 -0.96 -1.06
C SER A 148 13.47 0.35 -1.80
N LYS A 149 13.25 1.50 -1.14
CA LYS A 149 13.58 2.80 -1.72
C LYS A 149 15.08 2.90 -2.04
N ILE A 150 15.94 2.37 -1.16
CA ILE A 150 17.39 2.37 -1.34
C ILE A 150 17.77 1.61 -2.62
N GLU A 151 17.21 0.42 -2.83
CA GLU A 151 17.50 -0.38 -4.02
C GLU A 151 17.02 0.30 -5.31
N LEU A 152 15.89 1.01 -5.27
CA LEU A 152 15.41 1.79 -6.40
C LEU A 152 16.33 2.99 -6.70
N ASP A 153 16.77 3.72 -5.67
CA ASP A 153 17.71 4.84 -5.81
C ASP A 153 19.04 4.35 -6.42
N GLU A 154 19.57 3.22 -5.93
CA GLU A 154 20.77 2.57 -6.47
C GLU A 154 20.58 2.08 -7.92
N ALA A 155 19.41 1.53 -8.25
CA ALA A 155 19.10 1.07 -9.60
C ALA A 155 18.99 2.24 -10.59
N LEU A 156 18.46 3.39 -10.17
CA LEU A 156 18.44 4.63 -10.96
C LEU A 156 19.85 5.19 -11.15
N ALA A 157 20.64 5.28 -10.08
CA ALA A 157 22.02 5.78 -10.13
C ALA A 157 22.89 4.95 -11.07
N ASN A 158 22.69 3.62 -11.08
CA ASN A 158 23.40 2.69 -11.94
C ASN A 158 22.73 2.49 -13.31
N GLN A 159 21.71 3.29 -13.66
CA GLN A 159 20.99 3.24 -14.95
C GLN A 159 20.38 1.87 -15.29
N ARG A 160 20.11 1.03 -14.28
CA ARG A 160 19.42 -0.25 -14.45
C ARG A 160 17.93 -0.05 -14.72
N ILE A 161 17.37 1.00 -14.14
CA ILE A 161 16.02 1.52 -14.39
C ILE A 161 16.11 3.01 -14.74
N ASN A 162 15.02 3.59 -15.23
CA ASN A 162 14.98 5.00 -15.64
C ASN A 162 13.69 5.67 -15.17
N LEU A 163 13.56 6.99 -15.40
CA LEU A 163 12.40 7.76 -14.94
C LEU A 163 11.06 7.34 -15.58
N SER A 164 11.09 6.64 -16.74
CA SER A 164 9.90 6.07 -17.37
C SER A 164 9.54 4.67 -16.86
N THR A 165 10.38 4.06 -16.02
CA THR A 165 10.04 2.80 -15.34
C THR A 165 8.77 2.97 -14.53
N LEU A 166 7.88 1.97 -14.63
CA LEU A 166 6.64 1.95 -13.86
C LEU A 166 6.89 1.33 -12.51
N ILE A 167 6.32 1.92 -11.47
CA ILE A 167 6.38 1.45 -10.10
C ILE A 167 4.98 1.33 -9.52
N PHE A 168 4.84 0.43 -8.56
CA PHE A 168 3.64 0.23 -7.77
C PHE A 168 4.03 -0.17 -6.36
N ALA A 169 3.27 0.29 -5.37
CA ALA A 169 3.32 -0.26 -4.03
C ALA A 169 1.89 -0.55 -3.55
N PRO A 170 1.67 -1.60 -2.74
CA PRO A 170 0.38 -1.86 -2.11
C PRO A 170 -0.09 -0.61 -1.36
N GLY A 171 -1.30 -0.13 -1.66
CA GLY A 171 -1.73 1.21 -1.24
C GLY A 171 -2.08 2.12 -2.41
N MET A 172 -1.37 1.97 -3.54
CA MET A 172 -1.59 2.77 -4.74
C MET A 172 -2.77 2.27 -5.56
N SER A 173 -3.38 3.15 -6.36
CA SER A 173 -4.49 2.80 -7.26
C SER A 173 -4.04 2.12 -8.57
N SER A 174 -2.84 2.45 -9.07
CA SER A 174 -2.34 1.98 -10.36
C SER A 174 -0.82 2.04 -10.44
N TRP A 175 -0.25 1.53 -11.53
CA TRP A 175 1.15 1.78 -11.87
C TRP A 175 1.39 3.28 -12.14
N ILE A 176 2.49 3.82 -11.61
CA ILE A 176 2.91 5.23 -11.79
C ILE A 176 4.35 5.25 -12.31
N LYS A 177 4.72 6.19 -13.18
CA LYS A 177 6.11 6.34 -13.61
C LYS A 177 6.97 6.92 -12.49
N ILE A 178 8.21 6.48 -12.36
CA ILE A 178 9.16 7.04 -11.36
C ILE A 178 9.24 8.58 -11.44
N GLN A 179 9.24 9.14 -12.66
CA GLN A 179 9.31 10.60 -12.88
C GLN A 179 8.22 11.40 -12.12
N GLU A 180 7.05 10.77 -11.92
CA GLU A 180 5.84 11.34 -11.31
C GLU A 180 5.75 11.04 -9.80
N THR A 181 6.82 10.53 -9.20
CA THR A 181 6.85 10.14 -7.78
C THR A 181 8.02 10.74 -7.02
N PRO A 182 7.93 10.86 -5.68
CA PRO A 182 9.03 11.30 -4.82
C PRO A 182 10.34 10.48 -4.89
N ILE A 183 10.35 9.33 -5.58
CA ILE A 183 11.61 8.59 -5.86
C ILE A 183 12.48 9.37 -6.86
N ASN A 184 11.88 10.15 -7.76
CA ASN A 184 12.62 11.08 -8.60
C ASN A 184 13.15 12.24 -7.74
N GLN A 185 14.47 12.42 -7.70
CA GLN A 185 15.11 13.51 -6.93
C GLN A 185 14.68 14.91 -7.40
N ASN A 186 14.25 15.04 -8.66
CA ASN A 186 13.72 16.27 -9.23
C ASN A 186 12.18 16.29 -9.22
N TYR A 187 11.55 15.48 -8.38
CA TYR A 187 10.11 15.46 -8.24
C TYR A 187 9.61 16.77 -7.64
N TYR A 188 8.67 17.40 -8.34
CA TYR A 188 7.92 18.55 -7.85
C TYR A 188 6.44 18.19 -7.81
N PRO A 189 5.80 18.24 -6.62
CA PRO A 189 4.37 17.95 -6.52
C PRO A 189 3.57 18.97 -7.35
N GLY A 190 2.57 18.49 -8.10
CA GLY A 190 1.67 19.32 -8.91
C GLY A 190 1.95 19.35 -10.42
N ILE A 191 3.04 18.74 -10.90
CA ILE A 191 3.31 18.55 -12.34
C ILE A 191 3.12 17.08 -12.70
N THR A 192 1.91 16.55 -12.50
CA THR A 192 1.56 15.20 -12.98
C THR A 192 0.84 15.33 -14.32
N THR A 193 1.56 15.10 -15.41
CA THR A 193 0.94 14.67 -16.67
C THR A 193 0.52 13.21 -16.50
N SER A 194 -0.42 12.93 -15.61
CA SER A 194 -0.89 11.56 -15.38
C SER A 194 -1.64 11.11 -16.63
N VAL A 195 -0.93 10.48 -17.57
CA VAL A 195 -1.60 9.55 -18.46
C VAL A 195 -2.04 8.43 -17.54
N SER A 196 -3.34 8.38 -17.24
CA SER A 196 -3.97 7.19 -16.67
C SER A 196 -3.51 5.99 -17.49
N LEU A 197 -2.49 5.29 -16.98
CA LEU A 197 -2.18 3.97 -17.47
C LEU A 197 -3.37 3.16 -16.99
N ASN A 198 -4.21 2.70 -17.91
CA ASN A 198 -5.31 1.75 -17.64
C ASN A 198 -4.78 0.38 -17.14
N GLU A 199 -3.64 0.38 -16.46
CA GLU A 199 -2.93 -0.79 -15.95
C GLU A 199 -3.04 -0.73 -14.43
N ILE A 200 -4.01 -1.48 -13.93
CA ILE A 200 -4.27 -1.64 -12.51
C ILE A 200 -3.70 -3.02 -12.13
N PRO A 201 -2.76 -3.12 -11.18
CA PRO A 201 -2.24 -4.42 -10.78
C PRO A 201 -3.30 -5.20 -9.99
N VAL A 202 -3.26 -6.53 -10.14
CA VAL A 202 -4.00 -7.44 -9.26
C VAL A 202 -3.14 -7.73 -8.04
N VAL A 203 -3.71 -7.55 -6.85
CA VAL A 203 -3.03 -7.79 -5.57
C VAL A 203 -3.83 -8.81 -4.78
N LEU A 204 -3.15 -9.80 -4.21
CA LEU A 204 -3.70 -10.70 -3.21
C LEU A 204 -3.13 -10.33 -1.84
N VAL A 205 -4.01 -10.28 -0.84
CA VAL A 205 -3.65 -10.03 0.55
C VAL A 205 -4.09 -11.20 1.39
N PHE A 206 -3.19 -11.78 2.17
CA PHE A 206 -3.49 -12.91 3.05
C PHE A 206 -2.81 -12.77 4.40
N ASN A 207 -3.32 -13.50 5.40
CA ASN A 207 -2.76 -13.47 6.75
C ASN A 207 -1.38 -14.13 6.75
N HIS A 208 -0.41 -13.46 7.36
CA HIS A 208 0.93 -13.97 7.59
C HIS A 208 1.31 -13.73 9.06
N VAL A 209 2.32 -14.46 9.57
CA VAL A 209 2.71 -14.44 10.99
C VAL A 209 3.04 -13.04 11.50
N THR A 210 3.58 -12.18 10.63
CA THR A 210 3.94 -10.79 10.94
C THR A 210 2.83 -9.77 10.62
N GLY A 211 1.62 -10.24 10.28
CA GLY A 211 0.50 -9.40 9.82
C GLY A 211 0.13 -9.65 8.36
N PRO A 212 -0.81 -8.88 7.79
CA PRO A 212 -1.26 -9.07 6.41
C PRO A 212 -0.11 -8.90 5.40
N LEU A 213 0.08 -9.91 4.55
CA LEU A 213 1.04 -9.86 3.46
C LEU A 213 0.34 -9.48 2.16
N SER A 214 0.85 -8.45 1.48
CA SER A 214 0.41 -8.07 0.15
C SER A 214 1.33 -8.68 -0.91
N ALA A 215 0.74 -9.31 -1.92
CA ALA A 215 1.45 -9.96 -3.01
C ALA A 215 0.88 -9.53 -4.36
N VAL A 216 1.72 -9.07 -5.27
CA VAL A 216 1.32 -8.62 -6.61
C VAL A 216 1.30 -9.81 -7.57
N VAL A 217 0.24 -9.95 -8.35
CA VAL A 217 0.16 -11.00 -9.39
C VAL A 217 1.19 -10.73 -10.48
N LYS A 218 2.16 -11.63 -10.61
CA LYS A 218 3.15 -11.63 -11.69
C LYS A 218 2.67 -12.38 -12.92
N ARG A 219 2.05 -13.55 -12.71
CA ARG A 219 1.38 -14.32 -13.76
C ARG A 219 0.01 -14.74 -13.26
N ALA A 220 -1.02 -14.24 -13.92
CA ALA A 220 -2.38 -14.60 -13.58
C ALA A 220 -2.76 -15.96 -14.18
N GLY A 221 -3.59 -16.70 -13.47
CA GLY A 221 -4.25 -17.89 -13.95
C GLY A 221 -5.44 -18.22 -13.06
N VAL A 222 -6.42 -18.95 -13.59
CA VAL A 222 -7.65 -19.31 -12.85
C VAL A 222 -7.48 -20.52 -11.94
N LYS A 223 -6.36 -21.24 -12.09
CA LYS A 223 -6.02 -22.44 -11.31
C LYS A 223 -4.71 -22.24 -10.58
N ASP A 224 -3.67 -21.87 -11.31
CA ASP A 224 -2.33 -21.62 -10.78
C ASP A 224 -1.95 -20.16 -11.04
N CYS A 225 -1.28 -19.55 -10.07
CA CYS A 225 -0.85 -18.17 -10.09
C CYS A 225 0.60 -18.05 -9.62
N GLN A 226 1.27 -17.02 -10.11
CA GLN A 226 2.55 -16.58 -9.53
C GLN A 226 2.39 -15.17 -8.99
N LEU A 227 2.80 -14.99 -7.74
CA LEU A 227 2.81 -13.70 -7.06
C LEU A 227 4.24 -13.28 -6.75
N LEU A 228 4.43 -11.99 -6.56
CA LEU A 228 5.62 -11.41 -5.95
C LEU A 228 5.23 -10.85 -4.59
N SER A 229 5.99 -11.19 -3.55
CA SER A 229 5.78 -10.69 -2.19
C SER A 229 7.12 -10.44 -1.52
N SER A 230 7.13 -9.67 -0.43
CA SER A 230 8.33 -9.56 0.41
C SER A 230 8.67 -10.92 1.01
N GLN A 231 9.85 -11.02 1.63
CA GLN A 231 10.24 -12.25 2.33
C GLN A 231 9.16 -12.70 3.30
N VAL A 232 8.80 -13.98 3.17
CA VAL A 232 7.84 -14.67 4.02
C VAL A 232 8.56 -15.69 4.88
N ALA A 233 7.95 -16.03 6.01
CA ALA A 233 8.43 -17.12 6.83
C ALA A 233 8.31 -18.45 6.06
N ASN A 234 9.30 -19.34 6.24
CA ASN A 234 9.38 -20.61 5.50
C ASN A 234 8.20 -21.56 5.80
N ASP A 235 7.42 -21.27 6.84
CA ASP A 235 6.32 -22.10 7.31
C ASP A 235 5.03 -21.95 6.49
N ILE A 236 4.98 -21.03 5.50
CA ILE A 236 3.77 -20.87 4.67
C ILE A 236 3.61 -21.94 3.59
N ASN A 237 4.68 -22.65 3.23
CA ASN A 237 4.67 -23.63 2.15
C ASN A 237 3.71 -24.79 2.46
N GLY A 238 2.86 -25.13 1.49
CA GLY A 238 1.84 -26.17 1.61
C GLY A 238 0.57 -25.75 2.35
N LYS A 239 0.56 -24.58 3.00
CA LYS A 239 -0.61 -24.11 3.76
C LYS A 239 -1.75 -23.67 2.83
N LYS A 240 -2.97 -23.90 3.31
CA LYS A 240 -4.19 -23.33 2.75
C LYS A 240 -4.52 -22.07 3.55
N ILE A 241 -4.69 -20.96 2.86
CA ILE A 241 -4.96 -19.66 3.46
C ILE A 241 -6.07 -18.96 2.69
N LEU A 242 -6.85 -18.14 3.38
CA LEU A 242 -7.81 -17.26 2.73
C LEU A 242 -7.12 -15.96 2.32
N ALA A 243 -7.42 -15.51 1.10
CA ALA A 243 -6.91 -14.26 0.55
C ALA A 243 -8.05 -13.33 0.13
N SER A 244 -7.78 -12.04 0.21
CA SER A 244 -8.59 -10.97 -0.37
C SER A 244 -7.93 -10.49 -1.66
N LEU A 245 -8.72 -10.34 -2.71
CA LEU A 245 -8.28 -9.87 -4.03
C LEU A 245 -8.64 -8.40 -4.21
N TYR A 246 -7.65 -7.63 -4.65
CA TYR A 246 -7.75 -6.21 -4.93
C TYR A 246 -7.36 -5.92 -6.38
N LEU A 247 -7.97 -4.88 -6.94
CA LEU A 247 -7.49 -4.18 -8.13
C LEU A 247 -6.93 -2.84 -7.69
N GLY A 248 -5.60 -2.70 -7.74
CA GLY A 248 -4.91 -1.56 -7.15
C GLY A 248 -5.11 -1.54 -5.64
N ASN A 249 -5.87 -0.55 -5.16
CA ASN A 249 -6.26 -0.41 -3.76
C ASN A 249 -7.73 -0.75 -3.48
N GLU A 250 -8.51 -1.16 -4.50
CA GLU A 250 -9.93 -1.45 -4.35
C GLU A 250 -10.17 -2.94 -4.11
N LEU A 251 -10.80 -3.28 -2.98
CA LEU A 251 -11.20 -4.66 -2.68
C LEU A 251 -12.29 -5.12 -3.65
N LYS A 252 -12.10 -6.32 -4.23
CA LYS A 252 -13.08 -6.94 -5.13
C LYS A 252 -13.69 -8.19 -4.55
N VAL A 253 -12.86 -9.10 -4.04
CA VAL A 253 -13.30 -10.41 -3.57
C VAL A 253 -12.61 -10.75 -2.26
N LYS A 254 -13.33 -11.35 -1.32
CA LYS A 254 -12.82 -11.86 -0.05
C LYS A 254 -12.84 -13.39 -0.02
N ASN A 255 -12.16 -13.97 0.96
CA ASN A 255 -12.23 -15.39 1.29
C ASN A 255 -11.91 -16.33 0.15
N ILE A 256 -10.97 -15.94 -0.70
CA ILE A 256 -10.47 -16.81 -1.77
C ILE A 256 -9.57 -17.86 -1.13
N PRO A 257 -9.91 -19.15 -1.17
CA PRO A 257 -9.05 -20.20 -0.65
C PRO A 257 -7.88 -20.46 -1.60
N VAL A 258 -6.67 -20.16 -1.11
CA VAL A 258 -5.40 -20.30 -1.83
C VAL A 258 -4.53 -21.34 -1.13
N GLN A 259 -3.98 -22.28 -1.88
CA GLN A 259 -2.91 -23.15 -1.42
C GLN A 259 -1.56 -22.61 -1.88
N ILE A 260 -0.66 -22.33 -0.94
CA ILE A 260 0.71 -21.93 -1.23
C ILE A 260 1.53 -23.18 -1.57
N LYS A 261 2.09 -23.24 -2.77
CA LYS A 261 2.93 -24.37 -3.21
C LYS A 261 4.36 -24.21 -2.75
N SER A 262 4.94 -23.04 -3.02
CA SER A 262 6.32 -22.74 -2.69
C SER A 262 6.57 -21.23 -2.70
N TYR A 263 7.52 -20.80 -1.88
CA TYR A 263 8.12 -19.47 -1.96
C TYR A 263 9.62 -19.57 -2.27
N HIS A 264 10.08 -18.77 -3.21
CA HIS A 264 11.47 -18.75 -3.68
C HIS A 264 12.18 -17.48 -3.19
N ASN A 265 12.94 -17.58 -2.09
CA ASN A 265 13.59 -16.42 -1.45
C ASN A 265 14.40 -15.54 -2.41
N LYS A 266 15.14 -16.13 -3.36
CA LYS A 266 16.01 -15.37 -4.28
C LYS A 266 15.24 -14.55 -5.32
N THR A 267 14.06 -15.02 -5.72
CA THR A 267 13.26 -14.38 -6.77
C THR A 267 12.01 -13.71 -6.22
N GLN A 268 11.76 -13.86 -4.91
CA GLN A 268 10.57 -13.38 -4.21
C GLN A 268 9.26 -13.89 -4.83
N VAL A 269 9.32 -14.99 -5.58
CA VAL A 269 8.17 -15.58 -6.26
C VAL A 269 7.46 -16.54 -5.31
N LEU A 270 6.15 -16.34 -5.19
CA LEU A 270 5.22 -17.24 -4.53
C LEU A 270 4.39 -17.97 -5.58
N ASP A 271 4.52 -19.29 -5.64
CA ASP A 271 3.68 -20.14 -6.48
C ASP A 271 2.43 -20.54 -5.68
N CYS A 272 1.26 -20.28 -6.24
CA CYS A 272 -0.03 -20.51 -5.61
C CYS A 272 -1.00 -21.30 -6.48
N HIS A 273 -1.96 -21.94 -5.83
CA HIS A 273 -3.06 -22.65 -6.45
C HIS A 273 -4.38 -22.21 -5.83
N PHE A 274 -5.32 -21.76 -6.65
CA PHE A 274 -6.67 -21.47 -6.19
C PHE A 274 -7.45 -22.78 -6.02
N ILE A 275 -7.97 -23.00 -4.82
CA ILE A 275 -8.80 -24.18 -4.52
C ILE A 275 -10.19 -23.99 -5.11
N ASP A 276 -10.76 -22.80 -4.89
CA ASP A 276 -11.98 -22.33 -5.51
C ASP A 276 -11.83 -20.84 -5.80
N LEU A 277 -12.26 -20.45 -6.99
CA LEU A 277 -12.19 -19.08 -7.46
C LEU A 277 -13.57 -18.75 -8.02
N ASP A 278 -14.24 -17.76 -7.45
CA ASP A 278 -15.58 -17.38 -7.89
C ASP A 278 -15.57 -16.78 -9.31
N SER A 279 -16.75 -16.51 -9.86
CA SER A 279 -16.89 -15.98 -11.22
C SER A 279 -16.28 -14.59 -11.40
N GLU A 280 -16.29 -13.75 -10.37
CA GLU A 280 -15.76 -12.39 -10.45
C GLU A 280 -14.23 -12.41 -10.41
N ALA A 281 -13.65 -13.13 -9.45
CA ALA A 281 -12.21 -13.32 -9.34
C ALA A 281 -11.66 -14.04 -10.58
N LYS A 282 -12.35 -15.05 -11.13
CA LYS A 282 -12.00 -15.69 -12.41
C LYS A 282 -11.94 -14.66 -13.55
N LYS A 283 -12.96 -13.80 -13.67
CA LYS A 283 -13.00 -12.75 -14.70
C LYS A 283 -11.84 -11.78 -14.55
N ILE A 284 -11.55 -11.34 -13.32
CA ILE A 284 -10.42 -10.45 -13.04
C ILE A 284 -9.10 -11.12 -13.44
N MET A 285 -8.86 -12.36 -13.00
CA MET A 285 -7.63 -13.09 -13.30
C MET A 285 -7.46 -13.36 -14.80
N LEU A 286 -8.53 -13.71 -15.53
CA LEU A 286 -8.47 -13.93 -16.98
C LEU A 286 -8.15 -12.64 -17.76
N ASN A 287 -8.68 -11.50 -17.32
CA ASN A 287 -8.38 -10.21 -17.94
C ASN A 287 -6.92 -9.78 -17.75
N HIS A 288 -6.21 -10.38 -16.79
CA HIS A 288 -4.81 -10.11 -16.48
C HIS A 288 -3.88 -11.29 -16.82
N ALA A 289 -4.41 -12.35 -17.44
CA ALA A 289 -3.61 -13.44 -17.99
C ALA A 289 -3.02 -12.97 -19.33
N ILE A 290 -1.69 -12.97 -19.41
CA ILE A 290 -0.91 -12.65 -20.62
C ILE A 290 -0.44 -13.95 -21.25
#